data_AF-A0A7J8Z520-F1
#
_entry.id   AF-A0A7J8Z520-F1
#
_cell.length_a   1.000
_cell.length_b   1.000
_cell.length_c   1.000
_cell.angle_alpha   90.00
_cell.angle_beta   90.00
_cell.angle_gamma   90.00
#
_symmetry.space_group_name_H-M   'P 1'
#
loop_
_entity.id
_entity.type
_entity.pdbx_description
1 polymer ?
#
loop_
_entity_poly.entity_id
_entity_poly.type
_entity_poly.pdbx_seq_one_letter_code
_entity_poly.pdbx_strand_id
1 'polypeptide(L)'
;MFQDIWYKSVKPDAITFASILPAYAELTSLSEGRQIHAVITKLGLTSSNTIISNTIIYLYAKCGDLQTARRCFDGMFRKDVVSWNTIIMAYAIHGFGRISIQLFHEMIEHGIKPNKSTFVSLLSSCSISGMVDEGWEYFNSMKRDYGIDPGIEHFGCMLDLIGRTGNLDLAKRFIEEMPLVPTARIWGSLLAASRKANDIELAEVAAKHALSLEHDNTGCYILLSNMYAEAGRWEDVEKIKTLMIQEGLAKTMGCSTVETDYKIHRFVDQDRSNAQMNMVNDVMDIISKMTADKEDAYAHRITKLKRTDLTRKRPNLPENHSVRWAISFGLISTELGSPVLVRKNIRICEDCHNVAKKISKITKREIIVGDSKVFHHFQDGNCFCGDYW
;
A
#
# COMPACT_ATOMS: atom_id res chain seq x y z
N MET A 1 1.25 27.06 5.36
CA MET A 1 1.34 26.98 6.83
C MET A 1 2.78 26.83 7.35
N PHE A 2 3.52 25.75 7.07
CA PHE A 2 4.91 25.60 7.56
C PHE A 2 5.88 26.65 6.96
N GLN A 3 5.76 26.91 5.65
CA GLN A 3 6.49 28.00 5.00
C GLN A 3 6.14 29.37 5.60
N ASP A 4 4.90 29.57 6.04
CA ASP A 4 4.46 30.81 6.70
C ASP A 4 5.00 30.96 8.13
N ILE A 5 5.17 29.85 8.87
CA ILE A 5 5.81 29.83 10.20
C ILE A 5 7.27 30.28 10.07
N TRP A 6 7.95 29.80 9.03
CA TRP A 6 9.33 30.21 8.72
C TRP A 6 9.43 31.70 8.39
N TYR A 7 8.45 32.22 7.63
CA TYR A 7 8.39 33.64 7.25
C TYR A 7 8.02 34.57 8.41
N LYS A 8 7.41 34.05 9.48
CA LYS A 8 6.99 34.81 10.68
C LYS A 8 8.02 34.82 11.81
N SER A 9 9.27 34.38 11.58
CA SER A 9 10.36 34.38 12.57
C SER A 9 10.09 33.57 13.85
N VAL A 10 9.15 32.62 13.82
CA VAL A 10 8.92 31.68 14.92
C VAL A 10 9.81 30.47 14.68
N LYS A 11 10.76 30.20 15.59
CA LYS A 11 11.68 29.07 15.48
C LYS A 11 10.90 27.76 15.68
N PRO A 12 10.81 26.87 14.67
CA PRO A 12 10.11 25.60 14.82
C PRO A 12 10.77 24.75 15.91
N ASP A 13 9.94 24.16 16.76
CA ASP A 13 10.36 23.26 17.84
C ASP A 13 10.05 21.79 17.50
N ALA A 14 10.38 20.88 18.42
CA ALA A 14 10.15 19.46 18.22
C ALA A 14 8.66 19.11 18.00
N ILE A 15 7.73 19.81 18.66
CA ILE A 15 6.29 19.56 18.51
C ILE A 15 5.82 19.98 17.12
N THR A 16 6.33 21.11 16.62
CA THR A 16 6.06 21.59 15.27
C THR A 16 6.47 20.55 14.24
N PHE A 17 7.69 20.02 14.32
CA PHE A 17 8.18 19.01 13.37
C PHE A 17 7.44 17.67 13.50
N ALA A 18 7.19 17.20 14.73
CA ALA A 18 6.43 15.97 14.97
C ALA A 18 5.01 16.03 14.39
N SER A 19 4.43 17.23 14.28
CA SER A 19 3.07 17.43 13.75
C SER A 19 3.02 17.52 12.23
N ILE A 20 4.03 18.12 11.58
CA ILE A 20 4.02 18.30 10.11
C ILE A 20 4.60 17.12 9.34
N LEU A 21 5.60 16.43 9.89
CA LEU A 21 6.28 15.33 9.18
C LEU A 21 5.32 14.21 8.75
N PRO A 22 4.32 13.80 9.57
CA PRO A 22 3.32 12.84 9.13
C PRO A 22 2.54 13.32 7.89
N ALA A 23 2.23 14.61 7.78
CA ALA A 23 1.53 15.14 6.60
C ALA A 23 2.39 14.99 5.32
N TYR A 24 3.70 15.22 5.40
CA TYR A 24 4.60 14.97 4.26
C TYR A 24 4.77 13.48 3.94
N ALA A 25 4.68 12.63 4.96
CA ALA A 25 4.67 11.18 4.79
C ALA A 25 3.41 10.72 4.04
N GLU A 26 2.23 11.25 4.38
CA GLU A 26 0.96 10.96 3.70
C GLU A 26 0.92 11.55 2.28
N LEU A 27 1.52 12.72 2.06
CA LEU A 27 1.72 13.28 0.72
C LEU A 27 2.82 12.57 -0.07
N THR A 28 3.54 11.63 0.57
CA THR A 28 4.57 10.79 -0.03
C THR A 28 5.73 11.56 -0.69
N SER A 29 5.99 12.77 -0.20
CA SER A 29 6.97 13.71 -0.75
C SER A 29 8.35 13.49 -0.11
N LEU A 30 9.21 12.71 -0.76
CA LEU A 30 10.47 12.28 -0.16
C LEU A 30 11.51 13.41 -0.15
N SER A 31 11.61 14.21 -1.21
CA SER A 31 12.50 15.38 -1.27
C SER A 31 12.20 16.42 -0.21
N GLU A 32 10.93 16.81 -0.04
CA GLU A 32 10.53 17.77 0.99
C GLU A 32 10.78 17.20 2.38
N GLY A 33 10.46 15.91 2.59
CA GLY A 33 10.78 15.20 3.82
C GLY A 33 12.28 15.22 4.14
N ARG A 34 13.15 15.02 3.15
CA ARG A 34 14.62 15.11 3.28
C ARG A 34 15.07 16.53 3.64
N GLN A 35 14.47 17.56 3.05
CA GLN A 35 14.77 18.96 3.39
C GLN A 35 14.42 19.26 4.85
N ILE A 36 13.24 18.83 5.31
CA ILE A 36 12.81 19.02 6.70
C ILE A 36 13.74 18.25 7.65
N HIS A 37 14.08 16.99 7.34
CA HIS A 37 15.03 16.22 8.13
C HIS A 37 16.41 16.89 8.21
N ALA A 38 16.90 17.50 7.12
CA ALA A 38 18.14 18.25 7.15
C ALA A 38 18.07 19.48 8.08
N VAL A 39 16.93 20.19 8.11
CA VAL A 39 16.69 21.28 9.06
C VAL A 39 16.69 20.78 10.51
N ILE A 40 15.98 19.70 10.79
CA ILE A 40 15.92 19.09 12.14
C ILE A 40 17.33 18.69 12.62
N THR A 41 18.13 18.10 11.73
CA THR A 41 19.51 17.71 12.03
C THR A 41 20.39 18.93 12.32
N LYS A 42 20.28 20.01 11.53
CA LYS A 42 21.00 21.28 11.79
C LYS A 42 20.61 21.92 13.12
N LEU A 43 19.38 21.71 13.58
CA LEU A 43 18.89 22.18 14.87
C LEU A 43 19.31 21.29 16.06
N GLY A 44 20.00 20.16 15.80
CA GLY A 44 20.44 19.23 16.84
C GLY A 44 19.31 18.43 17.51
N LEU A 45 18.14 18.37 16.88
CA LEU A 45 16.94 17.73 17.44
C LEU A 45 16.92 16.21 17.21
N THR A 46 17.63 15.70 16.20
CA THR A 46 17.59 14.27 15.81
C THR A 46 18.12 13.34 16.90
N SER A 47 19.19 13.72 17.61
CA SER A 47 19.84 12.87 18.62
C SER A 47 19.29 13.05 20.03
N SER A 48 18.62 14.18 20.29
CA SER A 48 18.16 14.57 21.62
C SER A 48 16.68 14.26 21.86
N ASN A 49 15.90 13.96 20.80
CA ASN A 49 14.46 13.81 20.90
C ASN A 49 13.95 12.55 20.18
N THR A 50 13.61 11.52 20.95
CA THR A 50 13.09 10.22 20.47
C THR A 50 11.80 10.37 19.65
N ILE A 51 10.91 11.32 19.99
CA ILE A 51 9.66 11.55 19.23
C ILE A 51 10.00 11.97 17.80
N ILE A 52 10.92 12.92 17.64
CA ILE A 52 11.38 13.37 16.33
C ILE A 52 12.03 12.24 15.54
N SER A 53 12.90 11.45 16.17
CA SER A 53 13.53 10.31 15.51
C SER A 53 12.47 9.32 15.01
N ASN A 54 11.46 9.00 15.83
CA ASN A 54 10.36 8.11 15.46
C ASN A 54 9.57 8.65 14.26
N THR A 55 9.25 9.95 14.24
CA THR A 55 8.54 10.57 13.13
C THR A 55 9.37 10.61 11.84
N ILE A 56 10.69 10.76 11.94
CA ILE A 56 11.60 10.66 10.79
C ILE A 56 11.64 9.24 10.23
N ILE A 57 11.70 8.21 11.08
CA ILE A 57 11.63 6.80 10.66
C ILE A 57 10.30 6.55 9.94
N TYR A 58 9.19 7.02 10.51
CA TYR A 58 7.86 6.93 9.90
C TYR A 58 7.83 7.59 8.52
N LEU A 59 8.33 8.82 8.39
CA LEU A 59 8.41 9.54 7.12
C LEU A 59 9.12 8.73 6.05
N TYR A 60 10.34 8.24 6.33
CA TYR A 60 11.12 7.51 5.33
C TYR A 60 10.48 6.18 4.95
N ALA A 61 9.95 5.43 5.91
CA ALA A 61 9.23 4.18 5.66
C ALA A 61 7.99 4.43 4.79
N LYS A 62 7.13 5.38 5.19
CA LYS A 62 5.98 5.78 4.38
C LYS A 62 6.38 6.38 3.05
N CYS A 63 7.58 6.91 2.91
CA CYS A 63 8.11 7.42 1.66
C CYS A 63 8.81 6.35 0.79
N GLY A 64 8.83 5.08 1.19
CA GLY A 64 9.43 4.00 0.41
C GLY A 64 10.94 3.87 0.53
N ASP A 65 11.59 4.68 1.39
CA ASP A 65 13.03 4.69 1.65
C ASP A 65 13.33 3.93 2.95
N LEU A 66 13.04 2.63 2.94
CA LEU A 66 13.18 1.75 4.11
C LEU A 66 14.62 1.71 4.63
N GLN A 67 15.61 1.82 3.75
CA GLN A 67 17.02 1.83 4.13
C GLN A 67 17.35 3.05 4.99
N THR A 68 16.86 4.24 4.64
CA THR A 68 17.07 5.44 5.46
C THR A 68 16.29 5.37 6.76
N ALA A 69 15.07 4.83 6.74
CA ALA A 69 14.31 4.56 7.98
C ALA A 69 15.10 3.65 8.95
N ARG A 70 15.69 2.57 8.44
CA ARG A 70 16.54 1.66 9.21
C ARG A 70 17.79 2.35 9.78
N ARG A 71 18.51 3.12 8.96
CA ARG A 71 19.69 3.88 9.41
C ARG A 71 19.35 4.89 10.51
N CYS A 72 18.22 5.59 10.38
CA CYS A 72 17.72 6.49 11.42
C CYS A 72 17.45 5.74 12.72
N PHE A 73 16.77 4.59 12.65
CA PHE A 73 16.52 3.74 13.82
C PHE A 73 17.82 3.26 14.48
N ASP A 74 18.74 2.69 13.72
CA ASP A 74 20.01 2.16 14.25
C ASP A 74 20.81 3.26 14.97
N GLY A 75 20.86 4.47 14.38
CA GLY A 75 21.55 5.64 14.93
C GLY A 75 20.92 6.27 16.18
N MET A 76 19.74 5.83 16.62
CA MET A 76 19.10 6.37 17.84
C MET A 76 19.85 5.95 19.10
N PHE A 77 20.24 6.93 19.92
CA PHE A 77 20.86 6.70 21.23
C PHE A 77 19.91 6.05 22.24
N ARG A 78 18.64 6.48 22.27
CA ARG A 78 17.58 5.88 23.09
C ARG A 78 16.41 5.46 22.21
N LYS A 79 16.07 4.18 22.26
CA LYS A 79 14.93 3.58 21.57
C LYS A 79 13.86 3.26 22.61
N ASP A 80 12.64 3.73 22.37
CA ASP A 80 11.49 3.39 23.20
C ASP A 80 10.56 2.41 22.48
N VAL A 81 9.45 2.04 23.13
CA VAL A 81 8.43 1.16 22.55
C VAL A 81 7.91 1.70 21.21
N VAL A 82 7.83 3.02 21.04
CA VAL A 82 7.36 3.66 19.80
C VAL A 82 8.41 3.52 18.70
N SER A 83 9.70 3.68 19.01
CA SER A 83 10.80 3.45 18.06
C SER A 83 10.75 2.04 17.48
N TRP A 84 10.63 1.03 18.36
CA TRP A 84 10.54 -0.38 17.96
C TRP A 84 9.26 -0.66 17.16
N ASN A 85 8.11 -0.20 17.63
CA ASN A 85 6.85 -0.40 16.91
C ASN A 85 6.87 0.24 15.51
N THR A 86 7.51 1.41 15.38
CA THR A 86 7.63 2.14 14.12
C THR A 86 8.48 1.37 13.11
N ILE A 87 9.65 0.84 13.53
CA ILE A 87 10.51 0.08 12.61
C ILE A 87 9.92 -1.30 12.29
N ILE A 88 9.28 -1.98 13.25
CA ILE A 88 8.58 -3.25 12.99
C ILE A 88 7.47 -3.05 11.95
N MET A 89 6.67 -2.00 12.09
CA MET A 89 5.63 -1.64 11.12
C MET A 89 6.21 -1.23 9.76
N ALA A 90 7.34 -0.52 9.74
CA ALA A 90 8.02 -0.16 8.50
C ALA A 90 8.39 -1.42 7.69
N TYR A 91 9.01 -2.42 8.31
CA TYR A 91 9.29 -3.68 7.61
C TYR A 91 8.01 -4.45 7.25
N ALA A 92 6.94 -4.34 8.06
CA ALA A 92 5.66 -4.98 7.79
C ALA A 92 5.00 -4.45 6.51
N ILE A 93 4.87 -3.12 6.38
CA ILE A 93 4.26 -2.49 5.19
C ILE A 93 5.10 -2.66 3.92
N HIS A 94 6.38 -3.01 4.07
CA HIS A 94 7.27 -3.36 2.97
C HIS A 94 7.31 -4.87 2.64
N GLY A 95 6.46 -5.68 3.30
CA GLY A 95 6.34 -7.11 3.03
C GLY A 95 7.45 -7.98 3.63
N PHE A 96 8.33 -7.41 4.46
CA PHE A 96 9.46 -8.12 5.06
C PHE A 96 9.10 -8.73 6.43
N GLY A 97 8.08 -9.58 6.48
CA GLY A 97 7.50 -10.00 7.76
C GLY A 97 8.43 -10.79 8.67
N ARG A 98 9.35 -11.59 8.11
CA ARG A 98 10.39 -12.27 8.90
C ARG A 98 11.33 -11.29 9.62
N ILE A 99 11.66 -10.16 8.98
CA ILE A 99 12.49 -9.12 9.60
C ILE A 99 11.69 -8.37 10.67
N SER A 100 10.39 -8.12 10.47
CA SER A 100 9.51 -7.56 11.51
C SER A 100 9.51 -8.44 12.78
N ILE A 101 9.42 -9.76 12.60
CA ILE A 101 9.48 -10.72 13.71
C ILE A 101 10.85 -10.70 14.40
N GLN A 102 11.94 -10.65 13.63
CA GLN A 102 13.28 -10.54 14.20
C GLN A 102 13.42 -9.26 15.05
N LEU A 103 12.97 -8.11 14.54
CA LEU A 103 13.00 -6.83 15.27
C LEU A 103 12.18 -6.86 16.56
N PHE A 104 11.10 -7.64 16.61
CA PHE A 104 10.34 -7.85 17.84
C PHE A 104 11.13 -8.66 18.89
N HIS A 105 11.85 -9.69 18.47
CA HIS A 105 12.72 -10.43 19.40
C HIS A 105 13.86 -9.53 19.89
N GLU A 106 14.49 -8.75 19.01
CA GLU A 106 15.49 -7.76 19.39
C GLU A 106 14.93 -6.74 20.40
N MET A 107 13.70 -6.26 20.20
CA MET A 107 13.01 -5.38 21.16
C MET A 107 12.92 -5.99 22.57
N ILE A 108 12.58 -7.27 22.66
CA ILE A 108 12.49 -8.01 23.94
C ILE A 108 13.87 -8.20 24.56
N GLU A 109 14.88 -8.56 23.76
CA GLU A 109 16.27 -8.69 24.22
C GLU A 109 16.84 -7.38 24.79
N HIS A 110 16.40 -6.24 24.25
CA HIS A 110 16.72 -4.92 24.78
C HIS A 110 15.91 -4.52 26.03
N GLY A 111 15.10 -5.44 26.57
CA GLY A 111 14.29 -5.23 27.77
C GLY A 111 13.09 -4.31 27.56
N ILE A 112 12.71 -4.01 26.32
CA ILE A 112 11.56 -3.16 26.01
C ILE A 112 10.30 -4.03 26.00
N LYS A 113 9.35 -3.72 26.89
CA LYS A 113 8.09 -4.46 27.00
C LYS A 113 7.17 -4.17 25.81
N PRO A 114 6.68 -5.20 25.10
CA PRO A 114 5.65 -5.05 24.08
C PRO A 114 4.36 -4.44 24.62
N ASN A 115 3.66 -3.70 23.76
CA ASN A 115 2.33 -3.13 24.07
C ASN A 115 1.32 -3.48 22.96
N LYS A 116 0.08 -2.99 23.09
CA LYS A 116 -0.98 -3.18 22.08
C LYS A 116 -0.50 -2.82 20.67
N SER A 117 0.15 -1.67 20.50
CA SER A 117 0.65 -1.25 19.18
C SER A 117 1.75 -2.16 18.63
N THR A 118 2.56 -2.82 19.48
CA THR A 118 3.54 -3.81 19.04
C THR A 118 2.85 -4.98 18.34
N PHE A 119 1.77 -5.49 18.93
CA PHE A 119 1.00 -6.59 18.35
C PHE A 119 0.22 -6.19 17.10
N VAL A 120 -0.27 -4.95 17.01
CA VAL A 120 -0.82 -4.43 15.73
C VAL A 120 0.24 -4.49 14.62
N SER A 121 1.48 -4.06 14.89
CA SER A 121 2.58 -4.15 13.91
C SER A 121 2.90 -5.59 13.51
N LEU A 122 2.96 -6.51 14.48
CA LEU A 122 3.22 -7.93 14.21
C LEU A 122 2.10 -8.59 13.40
N LEU A 123 0.84 -8.40 13.80
CA LEU A 123 -0.31 -9.00 13.11
C LEU A 123 -0.49 -8.40 11.71
N SER A 124 -0.24 -7.11 11.53
CA SER A 124 -0.19 -6.47 10.21
C SER A 124 0.89 -7.12 9.34
N SER A 125 2.07 -7.36 9.92
CA SER A 125 3.17 -8.04 9.25
C SER A 125 2.79 -9.46 8.81
N CYS A 126 2.16 -10.22 9.70
CA CYS A 126 1.67 -11.57 9.39
C CYS A 126 0.62 -11.54 8.28
N SER A 127 -0.32 -10.60 8.33
CA SER A 127 -1.35 -10.39 7.32
C SER A 127 -0.77 -10.05 5.94
N ILE A 128 0.24 -9.17 5.89
CA ILE A 128 0.86 -8.73 4.64
C ILE A 128 1.74 -9.83 4.04
N SER A 129 2.49 -10.56 4.86
CA SER A 129 3.41 -11.62 4.41
C SER A 129 2.79 -13.03 4.38
N GLY A 130 1.50 -13.18 4.70
CA GLY A 130 0.80 -14.47 4.70
C GLY A 130 1.27 -15.48 5.75
N MET A 131 1.79 -15.00 6.88
CA MET A 131 2.29 -15.83 7.98
C MET A 131 1.12 -16.20 8.91
N VAL A 132 0.27 -17.14 8.47
CA VAL A 132 -0.99 -17.49 9.15
C VAL A 132 -0.74 -18.07 10.54
N ASP A 133 0.19 -19.02 10.65
CA ASP A 133 0.48 -19.70 11.90
C ASP A 133 1.08 -18.74 12.93
N GLU A 134 2.05 -17.92 12.50
CA GLU A 134 2.63 -16.88 13.34
C GLU A 134 1.59 -15.82 13.76
N GLY A 135 0.66 -15.47 12.86
CA GLY A 135 -0.43 -14.55 13.18
C GLY A 135 -1.31 -15.04 14.33
N TRP A 136 -1.72 -16.31 14.30
CA TRP A 136 -2.47 -16.93 15.40
C TRP A 136 -1.65 -17.02 16.68
N GLU A 137 -0.39 -17.41 16.58
CA GLU A 137 0.49 -17.51 17.74
C GLU A 137 0.65 -16.15 18.43
N TYR A 138 0.92 -15.09 17.68
CA TYR A 138 1.04 -13.75 18.24
C TYR A 138 -0.28 -13.25 18.82
N PHE A 139 -1.41 -13.47 18.13
CA PHE A 139 -2.72 -13.07 18.64
C PHE A 139 -3.06 -13.74 19.98
N ASN A 140 -2.77 -15.03 20.12
CA ASN A 140 -3.00 -15.78 21.35
C ASN A 140 -2.00 -15.39 22.46
N SER A 141 -0.74 -15.16 22.10
CA SER A 141 0.31 -14.76 23.05
C SER A 141 0.00 -13.43 23.74
N MET A 142 -0.76 -12.52 23.10
CA MET A 142 -1.15 -11.22 23.67
C MET A 142 -1.72 -11.38 25.07
N LYS A 143 -2.74 -12.22 25.23
CA LYS A 143 -3.37 -12.46 26.54
C LYS A 143 -2.56 -13.43 27.38
N ARG A 144 -2.06 -14.51 26.78
CA ARG A 144 -1.38 -15.63 27.46
C ARG A 144 -0.08 -15.19 28.13
N ASP A 145 0.77 -14.48 27.39
CA ASP A 145 2.16 -14.21 27.78
C ASP A 145 2.35 -12.74 28.23
N TYR A 146 1.55 -11.82 27.69
CA TYR A 146 1.69 -10.37 27.95
C TYR A 146 0.52 -9.75 28.73
N GLY A 147 -0.56 -10.49 28.96
CA GLY A 147 -1.75 -9.98 29.67
C GLY A 147 -2.48 -8.84 28.92
N ILE A 148 -2.28 -8.72 27.61
CA ILE A 148 -2.85 -7.68 26.76
C ILE A 148 -4.15 -8.19 26.13
N ASP A 149 -5.26 -7.49 26.38
CA ASP A 149 -6.52 -7.78 25.71
C ASP A 149 -6.51 -7.29 24.25
N PRO A 150 -6.89 -8.14 23.28
CA PRO A 150 -7.04 -7.73 21.88
C PRO A 150 -8.06 -6.61 21.72
N GLY A 151 -7.60 -5.49 21.16
CA GLY A 151 -8.46 -4.39 20.69
C GLY A 151 -8.86 -4.52 19.22
N ILE A 152 -9.73 -3.64 18.75
CA ILE A 152 -10.34 -3.67 17.41
C ILE A 152 -9.33 -3.76 16.25
N GLU A 153 -8.19 -3.08 16.37
CA GLU A 153 -7.13 -3.12 15.35
C GLU A 153 -6.50 -4.51 15.20
N HIS A 154 -6.39 -5.28 16.28
CA HIS A 154 -5.84 -6.64 16.25
C HIS A 154 -6.80 -7.59 15.54
N PHE A 155 -8.10 -7.49 15.83
CA PHE A 155 -9.14 -8.24 15.11
C PHE A 155 -9.17 -7.87 13.63
N GLY A 156 -9.02 -6.58 13.29
CA GLY A 156 -8.90 -6.15 11.90
C GLY A 156 -7.71 -6.78 11.17
N CYS A 157 -6.54 -6.82 11.80
CA CYS A 157 -5.36 -7.48 11.22
C CYS A 157 -5.56 -8.99 11.04
N MET A 158 -6.16 -9.66 12.03
CA MET A 158 -6.46 -11.10 11.95
C MET A 158 -7.50 -11.41 10.88
N LEU A 159 -8.54 -10.58 10.74
CA LEU A 159 -9.53 -10.79 9.69
C LEU A 159 -8.94 -10.53 8.31
N ASP A 160 -8.08 -9.51 8.15
CA ASP A 160 -7.33 -9.32 6.91
C ASP A 160 -6.48 -10.57 6.58
N LEU A 161 -5.83 -11.16 7.58
CA LEU A 161 -5.01 -12.37 7.43
C LEU A 161 -5.87 -13.58 7.03
N ILE A 162 -6.93 -13.88 7.78
CA ILE A 162 -7.84 -15.01 7.54
C ILE A 162 -8.54 -14.85 6.20
N GLY A 163 -9.06 -13.66 5.90
CA GLY A 163 -9.77 -13.38 4.65
C GLY A 163 -8.92 -13.65 3.41
N ARG A 164 -7.62 -13.36 3.48
CA ARG A 164 -6.67 -13.66 2.38
C ARG A 164 -6.41 -15.15 2.18
N THR A 165 -6.64 -16.01 3.18
CA THR A 165 -6.56 -17.48 3.03
C THR A 165 -7.70 -18.05 2.18
N GLY A 166 -8.79 -17.29 1.99
CA GLY A 166 -10.01 -17.74 1.30
C GLY A 166 -10.97 -18.55 2.18
N ASN A 167 -10.64 -18.81 3.44
CA ASN A 167 -11.53 -19.48 4.38
C ASN A 167 -12.60 -18.52 4.92
N LEU A 168 -13.66 -18.31 4.14
CA LEU A 168 -14.76 -17.40 4.48
C LEU A 168 -15.53 -17.84 5.73
N ASP A 169 -15.71 -19.14 5.93
CA ASP A 169 -16.41 -19.68 7.11
C ASP A 169 -15.67 -19.34 8.41
N LEU A 170 -14.34 -19.45 8.40
CA LEU A 170 -13.52 -19.03 9.53
C LEU A 170 -13.59 -17.51 9.72
N ALA A 171 -13.53 -16.72 8.65
CA ALA A 171 -13.63 -15.26 8.73
C ALA A 171 -14.97 -14.80 9.33
N LYS A 172 -16.08 -15.44 8.92
CA LYS A 172 -17.42 -15.15 9.43
C LYS A 172 -17.55 -15.50 10.91
N ARG A 173 -17.15 -16.73 11.30
CA ARG A 173 -17.16 -17.15 12.71
C ARG A 173 -16.30 -16.24 13.58
N PHE A 174 -15.14 -15.82 13.08
CA PHE A 174 -14.25 -14.91 13.80
C PHE A 174 -14.90 -13.54 14.10
N ILE A 175 -15.71 -13.02 13.17
CA ILE A 175 -16.51 -11.80 13.41
C ILE A 175 -17.62 -12.05 14.42
N GLU A 176 -18.32 -13.20 14.33
CA GLU A 176 -19.42 -13.56 15.23
C GLU A 176 -18.95 -13.79 16.68
N GLU A 177 -17.77 -14.35 16.87
CA GLU A 177 -17.16 -14.62 18.18
C GLU A 177 -16.44 -13.39 18.78
N MET A 178 -16.24 -12.34 18.00
CA MET A 178 -15.53 -11.14 18.45
C MET A 178 -16.33 -10.43 19.56
N PRO A 179 -15.70 -10.11 20.72
CA PRO A 179 -16.37 -9.44 21.83
C PRO A 179 -16.55 -7.92 21.62
N LEU A 180 -16.24 -7.41 20.43
CA LEU A 180 -16.23 -6.00 20.07
C LEU A 180 -17.15 -5.76 18.87
N VAL A 181 -17.59 -4.53 18.68
CA VAL A 181 -18.39 -4.15 17.50
C VAL A 181 -17.46 -4.03 16.29
N PRO A 182 -17.72 -4.75 15.18
CA PRO A 182 -16.91 -4.66 13.97
C PRO A 182 -16.94 -3.26 13.34
N THR A 183 -15.79 -2.77 12.89
CA THR A 183 -15.68 -1.48 12.18
C THR A 183 -15.89 -1.65 10.67
N ALA A 184 -16.10 -0.54 9.96
CA ALA A 184 -16.19 -0.55 8.49
C ALA A 184 -14.95 -1.17 7.83
N ARG A 185 -13.77 -1.00 8.42
CA ARG A 185 -12.53 -1.66 7.99
C ARG A 185 -12.63 -3.19 8.03
N ILE A 186 -13.13 -3.76 9.12
CA ILE A 186 -13.29 -5.21 9.31
C ILE A 186 -14.26 -5.76 8.25
N TRP A 187 -15.38 -5.10 8.04
CA TRP A 187 -16.32 -5.47 6.97
C TRP A 187 -15.72 -5.32 5.57
N GLY A 188 -14.90 -4.29 5.34
CA GLY A 188 -14.14 -4.13 4.10
C GLY A 188 -13.13 -5.25 3.86
N SER A 189 -12.50 -5.78 4.92
CA SER A 189 -11.63 -6.96 4.84
C SER A 189 -12.42 -8.21 4.45
N LEU A 190 -13.60 -8.42 5.03
CA LEU A 190 -14.49 -9.52 4.65
C LEU A 190 -14.96 -9.38 3.20
N LEU A 191 -15.35 -8.18 2.76
CA LEU A 191 -15.73 -7.90 1.37
C LEU A 191 -14.61 -8.24 0.39
N ALA A 192 -13.36 -7.89 0.73
CA ALA A 192 -12.19 -8.24 -0.08
C ALA A 192 -11.94 -9.75 -0.14
N ALA A 193 -12.16 -10.46 0.97
CA ALA A 193 -12.10 -11.92 1.02
C ALA A 193 -13.18 -12.57 0.15
N SER A 194 -14.42 -12.07 0.22
CA SER A 194 -15.55 -12.54 -0.58
C SER A 194 -15.31 -12.42 -2.08
N ARG A 195 -14.64 -11.34 -2.53
CA ARG A 195 -14.20 -11.23 -3.93
C ARG A 195 -13.28 -12.38 -4.33
N LYS A 196 -12.29 -12.70 -3.51
CA LYS A 196 -11.32 -13.76 -3.81
C LYS A 196 -11.98 -15.14 -3.91
N ALA A 197 -13.02 -15.37 -3.11
CA ALA A 197 -13.81 -16.61 -3.14
C ALA A 197 -14.98 -16.59 -4.15
N ASN A 198 -15.21 -15.47 -4.85
CA ASN A 198 -16.34 -15.24 -5.74
C ASN A 198 -17.72 -15.43 -5.07
N ASP A 199 -17.82 -15.10 -3.77
CA ASP A 199 -19.06 -15.16 -3.00
C ASP A 199 -19.74 -13.77 -2.98
N ILE A 200 -20.75 -13.60 -3.83
CA ILE A 200 -21.45 -12.33 -3.99
C ILE A 200 -22.40 -12.07 -2.82
N GLU A 201 -23.03 -13.09 -2.25
CA GLU A 201 -24.00 -12.92 -1.17
C GLU A 201 -23.31 -12.40 0.09
N LEU A 202 -22.17 -13.00 0.45
CA LEU A 202 -21.39 -12.54 1.59
C LEU A 202 -20.79 -11.15 1.34
N ALA A 203 -20.41 -10.85 0.10
CA ALA A 203 -19.95 -9.51 -0.28
C ALA A 203 -21.05 -8.44 -0.08
N GLU A 204 -22.30 -8.74 -0.45
CA GLU A 204 -23.43 -7.82 -0.24
C GLU A 204 -23.68 -7.54 1.25
N VAL A 205 -23.64 -8.59 2.08
CA VAL A 205 -23.78 -8.46 3.55
C VAL A 205 -22.65 -7.61 4.13
N ALA A 206 -21.40 -7.93 3.77
CA ALA A 206 -20.23 -7.20 4.24
C ALA A 206 -20.27 -5.72 3.82
N ALA A 207 -20.60 -5.44 2.55
CA ALA A 207 -20.74 -4.08 2.06
C ALA A 207 -21.85 -3.33 2.79
N LYS A 208 -23.04 -3.93 2.96
CA LYS A 208 -24.16 -3.29 3.67
C LYS A 208 -23.76 -2.87 5.09
N HIS A 209 -23.06 -3.74 5.83
CA HIS A 209 -22.56 -3.40 7.15
C HIS A 209 -21.46 -2.31 7.12
N ALA A 210 -20.49 -2.41 6.21
CA ALA A 210 -19.44 -1.40 6.07
C ALA A 210 -20.02 0.00 5.79
N LEU A 211 -21.00 0.06 4.90
CA LEU A 211 -21.68 1.29 4.49
C LEU A 211 -22.57 1.88 5.58
N SER A 212 -23.16 1.04 6.44
CA SER A 212 -23.96 1.52 7.57
C SER A 212 -23.14 2.20 8.67
N LEU A 213 -21.82 1.97 8.70
CA LEU A 213 -20.91 2.46 9.74
C LEU A 213 -20.12 3.71 9.32
N GLU A 214 -19.74 3.81 8.04
CA GLU A 214 -19.00 4.95 7.50
C GLU A 214 -19.56 5.36 6.13
N HIS A 215 -19.98 6.63 6.02
CA HIS A 215 -20.56 7.17 4.78
C HIS A 215 -19.52 7.38 3.66
N ASP A 216 -18.23 7.59 3.98
CA ASP A 216 -17.16 7.76 2.99
C ASP A 216 -16.31 6.49 2.84
N ASN A 217 -16.92 5.41 2.37
CA ASN A 217 -16.21 4.17 2.04
C ASN A 217 -16.28 3.86 0.54
N THR A 218 -15.81 4.83 -0.26
CA THR A 218 -15.74 4.76 -1.73
C THR A 218 -15.08 3.46 -2.24
N GLY A 219 -14.11 2.92 -1.50
CA GLY A 219 -13.44 1.66 -1.82
C GLY A 219 -14.36 0.45 -1.81
N CYS A 220 -15.28 0.35 -0.84
CA CYS A 220 -16.24 -0.75 -0.75
C CYS A 220 -17.25 -0.72 -1.90
N TYR A 221 -17.74 0.48 -2.27
CA TYR A 221 -18.63 0.65 -3.43
C TYR A 221 -17.99 0.18 -4.73
N ILE A 222 -16.74 0.61 -4.99
CA ILE A 222 -16.01 0.22 -6.20
C ILE A 222 -15.77 -1.29 -6.21
N LEU A 223 -15.41 -1.87 -5.06
CA LEU A 223 -15.14 -3.30 -4.95
C LEU A 223 -16.38 -4.14 -5.24
N LEU A 224 -17.52 -3.80 -4.63
CA LEU A 224 -18.80 -4.47 -4.87
C LEU A 224 -19.27 -4.27 -6.33
N SER A 225 -19.14 -3.05 -6.87
CA SER A 225 -19.47 -2.75 -8.27
C SER A 225 -18.65 -3.59 -9.26
N ASN A 226 -17.36 -3.79 -8.99
CA ASN A 226 -16.51 -4.65 -9.82
C ASN A 226 -16.97 -6.13 -9.75
N MET A 227 -17.33 -6.63 -8.56
CA MET A 227 -17.87 -7.99 -8.41
C MET A 227 -19.18 -8.17 -9.19
N TYR A 228 -20.09 -7.19 -9.16
CA TYR A 228 -21.30 -7.23 -9.98
C TYR A 228 -21.00 -7.24 -11.48
N ALA A 229 -20.03 -6.44 -11.93
CA ALA A 229 -19.62 -6.40 -13.33
C ALA A 229 -19.02 -7.75 -13.78
N GLU A 230 -18.19 -8.37 -12.94
CA GLU A 230 -17.60 -9.71 -13.16
C GLU A 230 -18.68 -10.79 -13.25
N ALA A 231 -19.74 -10.69 -12.43
CA ALA A 231 -20.91 -11.57 -12.46
C ALA A 231 -21.93 -11.25 -13.56
N GLY A 232 -21.72 -10.19 -14.36
CA GLY A 232 -22.64 -9.75 -15.40
C GLY A 232 -23.92 -9.06 -14.89
N ARG A 233 -24.01 -8.74 -13.59
CA ARG A 233 -25.14 -8.04 -12.95
C ARG A 233 -25.08 -6.52 -13.19
N TRP A 234 -25.22 -6.10 -14.45
CA TRP A 234 -25.07 -4.69 -14.86
C TRP A 234 -26.12 -3.74 -14.25
N GLU A 235 -27.31 -4.23 -13.92
CA GLU A 235 -28.32 -3.43 -13.23
C GLU A 235 -27.85 -3.00 -11.84
N ASP A 236 -27.21 -3.90 -11.10
CA ASP A 236 -26.71 -3.60 -9.76
C ASP A 236 -25.48 -2.71 -9.80
N VAL A 237 -24.64 -2.82 -10.84
CA VAL A 237 -23.56 -1.87 -11.12
C VAL A 237 -24.11 -0.44 -11.25
N GLU A 238 -25.23 -0.27 -11.96
CA GLU A 238 -25.84 1.05 -12.18
C GLU A 238 -26.52 1.59 -10.92
N LYS A 239 -27.14 0.71 -10.10
CA LYS A 239 -27.65 1.07 -8.77
C LYS A 239 -26.54 1.61 -7.87
N ILE A 240 -25.38 0.93 -7.82
CA ILE A 240 -24.24 1.36 -7.02
C ILE A 240 -23.69 2.71 -7.51
N LYS A 241 -23.55 2.92 -8.82
CA LYS A 241 -23.13 4.23 -9.34
C LYS A 241 -24.10 5.34 -8.98
N THR A 242 -25.41 5.07 -9.10
CA THR A 242 -26.45 6.03 -8.72
C THR A 242 -26.34 6.40 -7.24
N LEU A 243 -26.15 5.40 -6.38
CA LEU A 243 -25.96 5.58 -4.95
C LEU A 243 -24.69 6.40 -4.65
N MET A 244 -23.58 6.12 -5.32
CA MET A 244 -22.34 6.91 -5.17
C MET A 244 -22.56 8.38 -5.55
N ILE A 245 -23.30 8.65 -6.63
CA ILE A 245 -23.61 10.03 -7.05
C ILE A 245 -24.52 10.73 -6.03
N GLN A 246 -25.53 10.04 -5.50
CA GLN A 246 -26.45 10.58 -4.49
C GLN A 246 -25.74 10.94 -3.19
N GLU A 247 -24.79 10.11 -2.76
CA GLU A 247 -23.96 10.34 -1.57
C GLU A 247 -22.81 11.35 -1.83
N GLY A 248 -22.67 11.88 -3.06
CA GLY A 248 -21.60 12.80 -3.43
C GLY A 248 -20.20 12.17 -3.49
N LEU A 249 -20.12 10.84 -3.57
CA LEU A 249 -18.88 10.08 -3.59
C LEU A 249 -18.32 10.01 -5.01
N ALA A 250 -17.08 10.46 -5.17
CA ALA A 250 -16.36 10.39 -6.45
C ALA A 250 -15.38 9.21 -6.45
N LYS A 251 -15.34 8.47 -7.57
CA LYS A 251 -14.32 7.42 -7.77
C LYS A 251 -12.92 8.02 -7.68
N THR A 252 -12.10 7.51 -6.77
CA THR A 252 -10.68 7.87 -6.69
C THR A 252 -9.98 7.49 -8.01
N MET A 253 -9.44 8.48 -8.70
CA MET A 253 -8.69 8.24 -9.94
C MET A 253 -7.34 7.62 -9.63
N GLY A 254 -6.98 6.56 -10.36
CA GLY A 254 -5.67 5.94 -10.27
C GLY A 254 -4.59 6.91 -10.75
N CYS A 255 -3.66 7.22 -9.86
CA CYS A 255 -2.52 8.07 -10.13
C CYS A 255 -1.27 7.34 -9.63
N SER A 256 -0.24 7.31 -10.49
CA SER A 256 1.07 6.81 -10.13
C SER A 256 2.09 7.95 -10.21
N THR A 257 3.01 8.01 -9.24
CA THR A 257 4.02 9.07 -9.17
C THR A 257 5.42 8.49 -9.12
N VAL A 258 6.36 9.20 -9.73
CA VAL A 258 7.80 8.92 -9.68
C VAL A 258 8.50 10.22 -9.30
N GLU A 259 9.43 10.14 -8.38
CA GLU A 259 10.21 11.29 -7.94
C GLU A 259 11.65 11.15 -8.43
N THR A 260 12.09 12.07 -9.30
CA THR A 260 13.46 12.12 -9.85
C THR A 260 13.94 13.56 -9.88
N ASP A 261 15.22 13.81 -9.57
CA ASP A 261 15.81 15.15 -9.55
C ASP A 261 15.01 16.20 -8.76
N TYR A 262 14.46 15.79 -7.61
CA TYR A 262 13.60 16.63 -6.75
C TYR A 262 12.31 17.12 -7.41
N LYS A 263 11.87 16.46 -8.50
CA LYS A 263 10.62 16.73 -9.21
C LYS A 263 9.70 15.51 -9.14
N ILE A 264 8.43 15.76 -8.84
CA ILE A 264 7.39 14.74 -8.83
C ILE A 264 6.74 14.68 -10.20
N HIS A 265 6.91 13.55 -10.88
CA HIS A 265 6.24 13.24 -12.15
C HIS A 265 4.97 12.43 -11.86
N ARG A 266 3.83 12.93 -12.33
CA ARG A 266 2.51 12.30 -12.11
C ARG A 266 1.98 11.69 -13.40
N PHE A 267 1.46 10.47 -13.28
CA PHE A 267 0.86 9.70 -14.35
C PHE A 267 -0.56 9.32 -13.93
N VAL A 268 -1.55 9.84 -14.64
CA VAL A 268 -2.97 9.53 -14.39
C VAL A 268 -3.44 8.59 -15.48
N ASP A 269 -4.27 7.62 -15.11
CA ASP A 269 -4.91 6.75 -16.09
C ASP A 269 -5.64 7.62 -17.14
N GLN A 270 -5.38 7.39 -18.44
CA GLN A 270 -5.96 8.09 -19.60
C GLN A 270 -5.36 9.47 -19.98
N ASP A 271 -4.40 10.02 -19.23
CA ASP A 271 -3.78 11.31 -19.58
C ASP A 271 -2.57 11.11 -20.50
N ARG A 272 -2.60 11.74 -21.69
CA ARG A 272 -1.53 11.70 -22.72
C ARG A 272 -0.77 13.02 -22.85
N SER A 273 -1.00 13.97 -21.95
CA SER A 273 -0.60 15.37 -22.15
C SER A 273 0.86 15.73 -21.77
N ASN A 274 1.70 14.79 -21.30
CA ASN A 274 3.07 15.11 -20.87
C ASN A 274 4.08 15.10 -22.02
N ALA A 275 4.89 16.16 -22.15
CA ALA A 275 5.88 16.34 -23.22
C ALA A 275 7.03 15.28 -23.27
N GLN A 276 7.20 14.48 -22.22
CA GLN A 276 8.17 13.37 -22.17
C GLN A 276 7.59 12.03 -22.69
N MET A 277 6.34 12.02 -23.18
CA MET A 277 5.63 10.79 -23.56
C MET A 277 6.32 10.00 -24.67
N ASN A 278 7.07 10.62 -25.59
CA ASN A 278 7.60 9.89 -26.75
C ASN A 278 8.61 8.80 -26.35
N MET A 279 9.61 9.13 -25.52
CA MET A 279 10.56 8.11 -25.02
C MET A 279 9.88 7.10 -24.08
N VAL A 280 8.93 7.55 -23.26
CA VAL A 280 8.17 6.64 -22.38
C VAL A 280 7.31 5.68 -23.21
N ASN A 281 6.71 6.13 -24.32
CA ASN A 281 5.96 5.31 -25.27
C ASN A 281 6.87 4.24 -25.89
N ASP A 282 8.06 4.62 -26.34
CA ASP A 282 9.01 3.68 -26.94
C ASP A 282 9.42 2.59 -25.94
N VAL A 283 9.71 2.98 -24.69
CA VAL A 283 10.03 2.03 -23.61
C VAL A 283 8.82 1.16 -23.25
N MET A 284 7.61 1.73 -23.23
CA MET A 284 6.38 0.98 -23.03
C MET A 284 6.14 -0.06 -24.12
N ASP A 285 6.42 0.28 -25.38
CA ASP A 285 6.32 -0.64 -26.52
C ASP A 285 7.36 -1.76 -26.42
N ILE A 286 8.59 -1.44 -26.01
CA ILE A 286 9.65 -2.42 -25.76
C ILE A 286 9.24 -3.36 -24.63
N ILE A 287 8.81 -2.82 -23.49
CA ILE A 287 8.37 -3.60 -22.33
C ILE A 287 7.18 -4.48 -22.70
N SER A 288 6.20 -3.96 -23.44
CA SER A 288 5.03 -4.74 -23.85
C SER A 288 5.43 -5.91 -24.76
N LYS A 289 6.37 -5.71 -25.69
CA LYS A 289 6.93 -6.79 -26.51
C LYS A 289 7.74 -7.80 -25.72
N MET A 290 8.51 -7.34 -24.72
CA MET A 290 9.37 -8.19 -23.90
C MET A 290 8.60 -8.97 -22.83
N THR A 291 7.43 -8.49 -22.40
CA THR A 291 6.59 -9.12 -21.37
C THR A 291 5.43 -9.94 -21.93
N ALA A 292 5.17 -9.87 -23.24
CA ALA A 292 4.18 -10.70 -23.93
C ALA A 292 4.61 -12.18 -23.95
N ASP A 293 3.77 -13.06 -23.41
CA ASP A 293 3.97 -14.50 -23.56
C ASP A 293 3.58 -14.95 -24.98
N LYS A 294 4.11 -16.10 -25.45
CA LYS A 294 3.82 -16.63 -26.80
C LYS A 294 2.32 -16.90 -27.03
N GLU A 295 1.54 -17.10 -25.98
CA GLU A 295 0.07 -17.27 -26.03
C GLU A 295 -0.69 -15.93 -26.13
N ASP A 296 -0.22 -14.88 -25.45
CA ASP A 296 -0.80 -13.52 -25.55
C ASP A 296 -0.59 -12.90 -26.94
N ALA A 297 0.51 -13.27 -27.62
CA ALA A 297 0.76 -12.84 -29.01
C ALA A 297 -0.32 -13.34 -30.00
N TYR A 298 -1.02 -14.44 -29.68
CA TYR A 298 -2.15 -14.95 -30.48
C TYR A 298 -3.45 -14.18 -30.19
N ALA A 299 -3.72 -13.84 -28.94
CA ALA A 299 -4.84 -12.98 -28.54
C ALA A 299 -4.72 -11.56 -29.14
N HIS A 300 -3.52 -10.97 -29.14
CA HIS A 300 -3.22 -9.68 -29.79
C HIS A 300 -3.33 -9.72 -31.33
N ARG A 301 -3.19 -10.88 -31.97
CA ARG A 301 -3.47 -11.04 -33.41
C ARG A 301 -4.96 -11.13 -33.72
N ILE A 302 -5.75 -11.79 -32.87
CA ILE A 302 -7.19 -11.92 -33.05
C ILE A 302 -7.92 -10.57 -32.86
N THR A 303 -7.49 -9.73 -31.92
CA THR A 303 -8.05 -8.38 -31.74
C THR A 303 -7.82 -7.45 -32.93
N LYS A 304 -6.79 -7.69 -33.74
CA LYS A 304 -6.55 -6.96 -35.00
C LYS A 304 -7.46 -7.41 -36.15
N LEU A 305 -8.00 -8.62 -36.11
CA LEU A 305 -8.82 -9.22 -37.18
C LEU A 305 -10.33 -9.01 -37.00
N LYS A 306 -10.83 -8.74 -35.78
CA LYS A 306 -12.25 -8.37 -35.57
C LYS A 306 -12.47 -6.86 -35.72
N ARG A 307 -12.22 -6.32 -36.92
CA ARG A 307 -12.61 -4.96 -37.32
C ARG A 307 -14.00 -4.97 -37.95
N THR A 308 -15.05 -5.18 -37.16
CA THR A 308 -16.43 -4.91 -37.61
C THR A 308 -17.42 -4.40 -36.56
N ASP A 309 -17.05 -4.26 -35.28
CA ASP A 309 -17.92 -3.59 -34.29
C ASP A 309 -17.29 -2.27 -33.79
N LEU A 310 -17.55 -1.21 -34.56
CA LEU A 310 -17.29 0.18 -34.16
C LEU A 310 -18.22 0.57 -33.00
N THR A 311 -17.68 1.27 -31.99
CA THR A 311 -18.32 2.11 -30.95
C THR A 311 -18.40 1.67 -29.47
N ARG A 312 -17.55 0.74 -29.01
CA ARG A 312 -17.13 0.72 -27.57
C ARG A 312 -15.65 0.38 -27.43
N LYS A 313 -14.76 1.37 -27.53
CA LYS A 313 -13.38 1.22 -27.03
C LYS A 313 -13.48 1.01 -25.52
N ARG A 314 -13.21 -0.22 -25.04
CA ARG A 314 -13.20 -0.52 -23.59
C ARG A 314 -12.14 0.39 -22.92
N PRO A 315 -12.52 1.23 -21.95
CA PRO A 315 -11.61 2.21 -21.33
C PRO A 315 -10.51 1.60 -20.42
N ASN A 316 -10.44 0.27 -20.27
CA ASN A 316 -9.57 -0.45 -19.33
C ASN A 316 -8.63 -1.45 -20.02
N LEU A 317 -7.91 -1.06 -21.07
CA LEU A 317 -6.82 -1.89 -21.57
C LEU A 317 -5.65 -1.83 -20.56
N PRO A 318 -5.09 -2.98 -20.12
CA PRO A 318 -4.00 -3.01 -19.12
C PRO A 318 -2.78 -2.18 -19.50
N GLU A 319 -2.57 -1.96 -20.80
CA GLU A 319 -1.51 -1.14 -21.38
C GLU A 319 -1.59 0.35 -20.97
N ASN A 320 -2.75 0.84 -20.55
CA ASN A 320 -2.96 2.24 -20.19
C ASN A 320 -2.92 2.51 -18.67
N HIS A 321 -2.57 1.54 -17.83
CA HIS A 321 -2.48 1.77 -16.39
C HIS A 321 -1.28 2.64 -16.03
N SER A 322 -1.51 3.71 -15.28
CA SER A 322 -0.53 4.70 -14.80
C SER A 322 0.75 4.10 -14.21
N VAL A 323 0.66 2.93 -13.58
CA VAL A 323 1.81 2.22 -12.99
C VAL A 323 2.83 1.85 -14.06
N ARG A 324 2.37 1.37 -15.22
CA ARG A 324 3.30 0.95 -16.29
C ARG A 324 4.06 2.15 -16.84
N TRP A 325 3.37 3.27 -17.05
CA TRP A 325 3.98 4.55 -17.43
C TRP A 325 5.01 5.03 -16.41
N ALA A 326 4.64 4.98 -15.13
CA ALA A 326 5.54 5.35 -14.05
C ALA A 326 6.78 4.45 -13.98
N ILE A 327 6.64 3.12 -14.11
CA ILE A 327 7.79 2.21 -14.14
C ILE A 327 8.69 2.52 -15.35
N SER A 328 8.11 2.68 -16.55
CA SER A 328 8.84 2.99 -17.78
C SER A 328 9.60 4.31 -17.68
N PHE A 329 8.96 5.35 -17.14
CA PHE A 329 9.61 6.62 -16.86
C PHE A 329 10.74 6.44 -15.85
N GLY A 330 10.48 5.75 -14.73
CA GLY A 330 11.48 5.50 -13.71
C GLY A 330 12.71 4.75 -14.24
N LEU A 331 12.54 3.81 -15.17
CA LEU A 331 13.64 3.08 -15.79
C LEU A 331 14.59 3.99 -16.60
N ILE A 332 14.07 5.03 -17.25
CA ILE A 332 14.88 5.97 -18.05
C ILE A 332 15.41 7.16 -17.24
N SER A 333 14.73 7.55 -16.16
CA SER A 333 15.05 8.76 -15.39
C SER A 333 15.90 8.51 -14.15
N THR A 334 16.08 7.26 -13.75
CA THR A 334 16.90 6.90 -12.57
C THR A 334 18.21 6.25 -12.97
N GLU A 335 19.24 6.44 -12.15
CA GLU A 335 20.57 5.88 -12.34
C GLU A 335 20.55 4.36 -12.53
N LEU A 336 21.39 3.86 -13.44
CA LEU A 336 21.51 2.42 -13.71
C LEU A 336 21.90 1.66 -12.43
N GLY A 337 21.13 0.62 -12.10
CA GLY A 337 21.35 -0.21 -10.91
C GLY A 337 20.58 0.26 -9.66
N SER A 338 20.16 1.52 -9.59
CA SER A 338 19.32 2.00 -8.48
C SER A 338 17.90 1.40 -8.56
N PRO A 339 17.18 1.23 -7.43
CA PRO A 339 15.79 0.80 -7.47
C PRO A 339 14.88 1.84 -8.15
N VAL A 340 13.86 1.37 -8.86
CA VAL A 340 12.81 2.25 -9.42
C VAL A 340 11.65 2.31 -8.44
N LEU A 341 11.48 3.45 -7.76
CA LEU A 341 10.38 3.66 -6.82
C LEU A 341 9.18 4.34 -7.52
N VAL A 342 8.07 3.63 -7.56
CA VAL A 342 6.77 4.11 -8.02
C VAL A 342 5.80 4.15 -6.87
N ARG A 343 5.02 5.21 -6.77
CA ARG A 343 3.93 5.30 -5.79
C ARG A 343 2.60 5.27 -6.49
N LYS A 344 1.61 4.64 -5.90
CA LYS A 344 0.25 4.57 -6.39
C LYS A 344 -0.71 4.93 -5.27
N ASN A 345 -1.64 5.83 -5.54
CA ASN A 345 -2.65 6.26 -4.58
C ASN A 345 -3.77 5.23 -4.33
N ILE A 346 -3.84 4.19 -5.16
CA ILE A 346 -4.78 3.07 -5.06
C ILE A 346 -4.01 1.76 -5.08
N ARG A 347 -4.65 0.67 -4.70
CA ARG A 347 -4.08 -0.69 -4.80
C ARG A 347 -3.63 -1.00 -6.23
N ILE A 348 -2.45 -1.63 -6.38
CA ILE A 348 -1.98 -2.12 -7.69
C ILE A 348 -2.96 -3.20 -8.20
N CYS A 349 -3.11 -3.38 -9.51
CA CYS A 349 -3.90 -4.50 -10.04
C CYS A 349 -3.01 -5.70 -10.36
N GLU A 350 -3.60 -6.89 -10.47
CA GLU A 350 -2.89 -8.14 -10.74
C GLU A 350 -2.05 -8.08 -12.03
N ASP A 351 -2.60 -7.53 -13.11
CA ASP A 351 -1.87 -7.35 -14.36
C ASP A 351 -0.63 -6.47 -14.21
N CYS A 352 -0.73 -5.36 -13.47
CA CYS A 352 0.40 -4.47 -13.23
C CYS A 352 1.44 -5.12 -12.31
N HIS A 353 0.99 -5.88 -11.32
CA HIS A 353 1.86 -6.64 -10.43
C HIS A 353 2.67 -7.70 -11.20
N ASN A 354 2.01 -8.46 -12.08
CA ASN A 354 2.67 -9.47 -12.92
C ASN A 354 3.62 -8.86 -13.94
N VAL A 355 3.26 -7.71 -14.54
CA VAL A 355 4.17 -6.99 -15.44
C VAL A 355 5.38 -6.43 -14.68
N ALA A 356 5.20 -5.88 -13.47
CA ALA A 356 6.32 -5.38 -12.67
C ALA A 356 7.35 -6.48 -12.34
N LYS A 357 6.89 -7.71 -12.04
CA LYS A 357 7.77 -8.88 -11.92
C LYS A 357 8.54 -9.14 -13.21
N LYS A 358 7.86 -9.24 -14.36
CA LYS A 358 8.52 -9.51 -15.64
C LYS A 358 9.56 -8.43 -15.95
N ILE A 359 9.23 -7.15 -15.71
CA ILE A 359 10.16 -6.03 -15.85
C ILE A 359 11.39 -6.22 -14.96
N SER A 360 11.22 -6.50 -13.66
CA SER A 360 12.37 -6.66 -12.74
C SER A 360 13.31 -7.79 -13.15
N LYS A 361 12.75 -8.89 -13.70
CA LYS A 361 13.54 -10.01 -14.25
C LYS A 361 14.37 -9.62 -15.46
N ILE A 362 13.80 -8.83 -16.37
CA ILE A 362 14.39 -8.48 -17.67
C ILE A 362 15.42 -7.37 -17.51
N THR A 363 15.09 -6.33 -16.74
CA THR A 363 15.98 -5.19 -16.53
C THR A 363 17.06 -5.46 -15.49
N LYS A 364 16.91 -6.53 -14.69
CA LYS A 364 17.78 -6.84 -13.54
C LYS A 364 17.86 -5.69 -12.54
N ARG A 365 16.77 -4.92 -12.43
CA ARG A 365 16.63 -3.82 -11.47
C ARG A 365 15.49 -4.12 -10.52
N GLU A 366 15.69 -3.74 -9.25
CA GLU A 366 14.61 -3.73 -8.27
C GLU A 366 13.57 -2.68 -8.68
N ILE A 367 12.30 -3.09 -8.74
CA ILE A 367 11.17 -2.19 -8.91
C ILE A 367 10.41 -2.19 -7.60
N ILE A 368 10.13 -1.03 -7.04
CA ILE A 368 9.38 -0.88 -5.79
C ILE A 368 8.10 -0.15 -6.14
N VAL A 369 6.94 -0.77 -5.93
CA VAL A 369 5.64 -0.12 -6.11
C VAL A 369 4.94 -0.01 -4.77
N GLY A 370 4.90 1.21 -4.20
CA GLY A 370 4.10 1.52 -3.01
C GLY A 370 2.66 1.80 -3.40
N ASP A 371 1.73 0.94 -3.02
CA ASP A 371 0.30 1.19 -3.18
C ASP A 371 -0.30 1.86 -1.92
N SER A 372 -1.64 1.96 -1.85
CA SER A 372 -2.31 2.63 -0.73
C SER A 372 -2.15 1.92 0.62
N LYS A 373 -1.67 0.67 0.65
CA LYS A 373 -1.51 -0.12 1.88
C LYS A 373 -0.06 -0.57 2.10
N VAL A 374 0.65 -1.00 1.07
CA VAL A 374 1.94 -1.69 1.18
C VAL A 374 2.90 -1.36 0.04
N PHE A 375 4.18 -1.66 0.23
CA PHE A 375 5.18 -1.64 -0.83
C PHE A 375 5.44 -3.06 -1.34
N HIS A 376 5.33 -3.18 -2.66
CA HIS A 376 5.68 -4.38 -3.40
C HIS A 376 7.11 -4.22 -3.90
N HIS A 377 8.02 -5.04 -3.37
CA HIS A 377 9.39 -5.13 -3.84
C HIS A 377 9.47 -6.23 -4.91
N PHE A 378 9.79 -5.85 -6.14
CA PHE A 378 9.94 -6.77 -7.26
C PHE A 378 11.42 -6.94 -7.61
N GLN A 379 11.90 -8.18 -7.52
CA GLN A 379 13.29 -8.51 -7.82
C GLN A 379 13.36 -9.86 -8.53
N ASP A 380 14.12 -9.91 -9.63
CA ASP A 380 14.38 -11.13 -10.42
C ASP A 380 13.12 -11.91 -10.84
N GLY A 381 12.00 -11.23 -11.07
CA GLY A 381 10.75 -11.89 -11.47
C GLY A 381 9.83 -12.31 -10.31
N ASN A 382 10.23 -12.05 -9.07
CA ASN A 382 9.44 -12.36 -7.89
C ASN A 382 9.01 -11.06 -7.20
N CYS A 383 7.91 -11.14 -6.44
CA CYS A 383 7.53 -10.09 -5.50
C CYS A 383 7.66 -10.62 -4.07
N PHE A 384 8.17 -9.81 -3.15
CA PHE A 384 8.36 -10.20 -1.75
C PHE A 384 7.05 -10.47 -1.00
N CYS A 385 5.90 -10.00 -1.53
CA CYS A 385 4.60 -10.37 -0.99
C CYS A 385 4.21 -11.84 -1.25
N GLY A 386 4.97 -12.59 -2.07
CA GLY A 386 4.68 -14.00 -2.37
C GLY A 386 3.33 -14.21 -3.08
N ASP A 387 2.84 -13.20 -3.80
CA ASP A 387 1.48 -13.16 -4.39
C ASP A 387 0.34 -13.22 -3.36
N TYR A 388 0.67 -12.94 -2.10
CA TYR A 388 -0.26 -12.83 -0.99
C TYR A 388 -0.52 -11.34 -0.68
N TRP A 389 -1.34 -10.67 -1.49
CA TRP A 389 -1.60 -9.24 -1.27
C TRP A 389 -3.03 -8.82 -1.57
#